data_AF-A0A2L2YW81-F1
#
_entry.id   AF-A0A2L2YW81-F1
#
_cell.length_a   1.000
_cell.length_b   1.000
_cell.length_c   1.000
_cell.angle_alpha   90.00
_cell.angle_beta   90.00
_cell.angle_gamma   90.00
#
_symmetry.space_group_name_H-M   'P 1'
#
loop_
_entity.id
_entity.type
_entity.pdbx_description
1 polymer ?
#
loop_
_entity_poly.entity_id
_entity_poly.type
_entity_poly.pdbx_seq_one_letter_code
_entity_poly.pdbx_strand_id
1 'polypeptide(L)'
;RGMDKMIQSVNGDVTITNDVATILKQMQVSHPSARLLVDLSNAQDIEAGDGTTSVVVIAGSLLDAAAKLLDRGIHPPAISESFQLGAQ
;
A
#
# COMPACT_ATOMS: atom_id res chain seq x y z
N ARG A 1 -3.76 7.06 -17.03
CA ARG A 1 -4.94 7.85 -16.62
C ARG A 1 -5.67 7.04 -15.55
N GLY A 2 -6.10 7.68 -14.46
CA GLY A 2 -6.86 7.02 -13.39
C GLY A 2 -8.24 6.58 -13.90
N MET A 3 -8.79 5.53 -13.28
CA MET A 3 -10.13 5.01 -13.59
C MET A 3 -10.88 4.84 -12.28
N ASP A 4 -12.12 5.31 -12.24
CA ASP A 4 -12.98 5.13 -11.09
C ASP A 4 -13.24 3.63 -10.83
N LYS A 5 -13.40 3.30 -9.55
CA LYS A 5 -13.75 1.97 -9.08
C LYS A 5 -15.09 2.04 -8.40
N MET A 6 -15.98 1.13 -8.80
CA MET A 6 -17.23 0.88 -8.11
C MET A 6 -16.98 -0.17 -7.03
N ILE A 7 -17.25 0.19 -5.78
CA ILE A 7 -17.14 -0.69 -4.62
C ILE A 7 -18.52 -0.85 -4.03
N GLN A 8 -18.92 -2.11 -3.81
CA GLN A 8 -20.15 -2.44 -3.12
C GLN A 8 -19.82 -2.95 -1.72
N SER A 9 -20.35 -2.28 -0.71
CA SER A 9 -20.26 -2.70 0.69
C SER A 9 -21.23 -3.84 0.99
N VAL A 10 -20.99 -4.57 2.08
CA VAL A 10 -21.81 -5.71 2.53
C VAL A 10 -23.27 -5.34 2.85
N ASN A 11 -23.53 -4.07 3.18
CA ASN A 11 -24.87 -3.54 3.41
C ASN A 11 -25.59 -3.14 2.09
N GLY A 12 -24.94 -3.29 0.93
CA GLY A 12 -25.48 -2.94 -0.37
C GLY A 12 -25.15 -1.54 -0.86
N ASP A 13 -24.48 -0.70 -0.05
CA ASP A 13 -24.08 0.64 -0.45
C ASP A 13 -23.03 0.59 -1.57
N VAL A 14 -23.24 1.40 -2.61
CA VAL A 14 -22.33 1.51 -3.75
C VAL A 14 -21.59 2.85 -3.69
N THR A 15 -20.27 2.78 -3.62
CA THR A 15 -19.38 3.95 -3.72
C THR A 15 -18.61 3.88 -5.03
N ILE A 16 -18.57 4.98 -5.77
CA ILE A 16 -17.73 5.12 -6.96
C ILE A 16 -16.63 6.14 -6.62
N THR A 17 -15.37 5.70 -6.63
CA THR A 17 -14.23 6.57 -6.31
C THR A 17 -12.96 6.15 -7.05
N ASN A 18 -12.09 7.11 -7.32
CA ASN A 18 -10.72 6.90 -7.80
C ASN A 18 -9.68 7.19 -6.71
N ASP A 19 -10.10 7.57 -5.49
CA ASP A 19 -9.20 7.75 -4.37
C ASP A 19 -8.84 6.40 -3.71
N VAL A 20 -7.56 6.07 -3.73
CA VAL A 20 -7.02 4.82 -3.18
C VAL A 20 -7.21 4.72 -1.67
N ALA A 21 -7.16 5.82 -0.92
CA ALA A 21 -7.39 5.76 0.52
C ALA A 21 -8.83 5.32 0.83
N THR A 22 -9.80 5.90 0.12
CA THR A 22 -11.22 5.49 0.20
C THR A 22 -11.41 4.04 -0.26
N ILE A 23 -10.78 3.64 -1.37
CA ILE A 23 -10.86 2.26 -1.89
C ILE A 23 -10.36 1.27 -0.83
N LEU A 24 -9.18 1.51 -0.25
CA LEU A 24 -8.55 0.63 0.72
C LEU A 24 -9.31 0.56 2.06
N LYS A 25 -9.94 1.66 2.50
CA LYS A 25 -10.81 1.68 3.70
C LYS A 25 -12.08 0.84 3.50
N GLN A 26 -12.64 0.83 2.29
CA GLN A 26 -13.86 0.07 1.98
C GLN A 26 -13.61 -1.40 1.63
N MET A 27 -12.39 -1.75 1.23
CA MET A 27 -12.00 -3.13 1.00
C MET A 27 -11.91 -3.90 2.33
N GLN A 28 -12.57 -5.04 2.41
CA GLN A 28 -12.40 -5.97 3.54
C GLN A 28 -11.08 -6.73 3.39
N VAL A 29 -10.03 -6.20 4.02
CA VAL A 29 -8.70 -6.81 4.03
C VAL A 29 -8.55 -7.70 5.26
N SER A 30 -8.42 -9.01 5.04
CA SER A 30 -8.23 -10.00 6.12
C SER A 30 -6.76 -10.23 6.46
N HIS A 31 -5.85 -10.04 5.50
CA HIS A 31 -4.43 -10.34 5.68
C HIS A 31 -3.72 -9.25 6.50
N PRO A 32 -3.04 -9.58 7.62
CA PRO A 32 -2.39 -8.58 8.47
C PRO A 32 -1.40 -7.68 7.73
N SER A 33 -0.56 -8.25 6.85
CA SER A 33 0.42 -7.47 6.07
C SER A 33 -0.24 -6.53 5.06
N ALA A 34 -1.42 -6.88 4.55
CA ALA A 34 -2.15 -6.01 3.64
C ALA A 34 -2.84 -4.88 4.42
N ARG A 35 -3.23 -5.11 5.68
CA ARG A 35 -3.74 -4.05 6.57
C ARG A 35 -2.69 -2.98 6.84
N LEU A 36 -1.42 -3.34 6.92
CA LEU A 36 -0.32 -2.36 7.02
C LEU A 36 -0.27 -1.40 5.81
N LEU A 37 -0.63 -1.86 4.60
CA LEU A 37 -0.70 -0.99 3.42
C LEU A 37 -1.90 -0.04 3.47
N VAL A 38 -3.02 -0.48 4.04
CA VAL A 38 -4.19 0.40 4.30
C VAL A 38 -3.80 1.48 5.30
N ASP A 39 -3.15 1.10 6.39
CA ASP A 39 -2.71 2.03 7.43
C ASP A 39 -1.66 3.02 6.90
N LEU A 40 -0.73 2.56 6.05
CA LEU A 40 0.23 3.41 5.35
C LEU A 40 -0.45 4.46 4.47
N SER A 41 -1.43 4.05 3.65
CA SER A 41 -2.19 4.98 2.80
C SER A 41 -2.95 6.01 3.64
N ASN A 42 -3.51 5.59 4.77
CA ASN A 42 -4.24 6.48 5.69
C ASN A 42 -3.30 7.47 6.38
N ALA A 43 -2.11 7.03 6.79
CA ALA A 43 -1.12 7.93 7.38
C ALA A 43 -0.68 9.01 6.38
N GLN A 44 -0.47 8.65 5.11
CA GLN A 44 -0.13 9.61 4.05
C GLN A 44 -1.26 10.63 3.81
N ASP A 45 -2.51 10.17 3.82
CA ASP A 45 -3.71 11.02 3.71
C ASP A 45 -3.80 12.02 4.87
N ILE A 46 -3.52 11.59 6.11
CA ILE A 46 -3.55 12.44 7.30
C ILE A 46 -2.42 13.48 7.31
N GLU A 47 -1.19 13.07 6.98
CA GLU A 47 -0.01 13.92 7.10
C GLU A 47 0.16 14.88 5.92
N ALA A 48 -0.11 14.42 4.70
CA ALA A 48 0.13 15.19 3.48
C ALA A 48 -1.14 15.55 2.71
N GLY A 49 -2.23 14.79 2.85
CA GLY A 49 -3.47 14.98 2.10
C GLY A 49 -3.40 14.63 0.61
N ASP A 50 -2.26 14.08 0.15
CA ASP A 50 -2.05 13.64 -1.24
C ASP A 50 -0.96 12.55 -1.29
N GLY A 51 -0.88 11.85 -2.43
CA GLY A 51 0.11 10.80 -2.67
C GLY A 51 -0.30 9.43 -2.12
N THR A 52 -1.54 9.26 -1.68
CA THR A 52 -2.10 8.00 -1.17
C THR A 52 -1.93 6.84 -2.16
N THR A 53 -2.10 7.12 -3.45
CA THR A 53 -1.86 6.14 -4.51
C THR A 53 -0.38 5.82 -4.67
N SER A 54 0.47 6.86 -4.73
CA SER A 54 1.90 6.72 -4.97
C SER A 54 2.60 5.96 -3.86
N VAL A 55 2.28 6.24 -2.59
CA VAL A 55 2.91 5.60 -1.44
C VAL A 55 2.65 4.09 -1.42
N VAL A 56 1.43 3.67 -1.75
CA VAL A 56 1.04 2.24 -1.81
C VAL A 56 1.76 1.54 -2.96
N VAL A 57 1.85 2.18 -4.13
CA VAL A 57 2.56 1.63 -5.30
C VAL A 57 4.06 1.48 -5.03
N ILE A 58 4.67 2.47 -4.38
CA ILE A 58 6.09 2.42 -3.99
C ILE A 58 6.32 1.30 -2.98
N ALA A 59 5.50 1.20 -1.94
CA ALA A 59 5.61 0.12 -0.95
C ALA A 59 5.51 -1.27 -1.59
N GLY A 60 4.55 -1.47 -2.50
CA GLY A 60 4.42 -2.72 -3.25
C GLY A 60 5.66 -3.03 -4.11
N SER A 61 6.22 -2.01 -4.76
CA SER A 61 7.43 -2.16 -5.60
C SER A 61 8.67 -2.48 -4.75
N LEU A 62 8.82 -1.88 -3.57
CA LEU A 62 9.89 -2.19 -2.62
C LEU A 62 9.77 -3.62 -2.09
N LEU A 63 8.56 -4.09 -1.79
CA LEU A 63 8.33 -5.47 -1.35
C LEU A 63 8.65 -6.49 -2.46
N ASP A 64 8.31 -6.21 -3.72
CA ASP A 64 8.67 -7.06 -4.86
C ASP A 64 10.20 -7.10 -5.08
N ALA A 65 10.87 -5.95 -4.94
CA ALA A 65 12.33 -5.89 -4.96
C ALA A 65 12.95 -6.68 -3.81
N ALA A 66 12.41 -6.56 -2.60
CA ALA A 66 12.86 -7.32 -1.43
C ALA A 66 12.68 -8.84 -1.64
N ALA A 67 11.55 -9.27 -2.19
CA ALA A 67 11.29 -10.68 -2.51
C ALA A 67 12.37 -11.26 -3.44
N LYS A 68 12.75 -10.53 -4.50
CA LYS A 68 13.84 -10.92 -5.41
C LYS A 68 15.20 -11.04 -4.71
N LEU A 69 15.47 -10.23 -3.69
CA LEU A 69 16.70 -10.29 -2.90
C LEU A 69 16.68 -11.48 -1.93
N LEU A 70 15.53 -11.80 -1.36
CA LEU A 70 15.32 -12.98 -0.53
C LEU A 70 15.53 -14.27 -1.33
N ASP A 71 15.01 -14.34 -2.56
CA ASP A 71 15.20 -15.49 -3.46
C ASP A 71 16.68 -15.73 -3.81
N ARG A 72 17.50 -14.67 -3.73
CA ARG A 72 18.96 -14.74 -3.91
C ARG A 72 19.73 -15.11 -2.63
N GLY A 73 19.03 -15.36 -1.53
CA GLY A 73 19.60 -15.74 -0.24
C GLY A 73 20.12 -14.57 0.60
N ILE A 74 19.73 -13.33 0.28
CA ILE A 74 20.14 -12.16 1.08
C ILE A 74 19.32 -12.12 2.37
N HIS A 75 19.98 -11.96 3.51
CA HIS A 75 19.33 -11.93 4.81
C HIS A 75 18.39 -10.71 4.97
N PRO A 76 17.15 -10.88 5.50
CA PRO A 76 16.18 -9.80 5.64
C PRO A 76 16.68 -8.53 6.36
N PRO A 77 17.45 -8.62 7.47
CA PRO A 77 17.99 -7.43 8.13
C PRO A 77 18.88 -6.58 7.23
N ALA A 78 19.71 -7.22 6.39
CA ALA A 78 20.59 -6.52 5.45
C ALA A 78 19.77 -5.78 4.37
N ILE A 79 18.66 -6.35 3.91
CA ILE A 79 17.73 -5.70 2.97
C ILE A 79 17.09 -4.48 3.63
N SER A 80 16.59 -4.64 4.86
CA SER A 80 15.95 -3.56 5.63
C SER A 80 16.90 -2.39 5.85
N GLU A 81 18.12 -2.66 6.31
CA GLU A 81 19.15 -1.63 6.53
C GLU A 81 19.53 -0.93 5.22
N SER A 82 19.68 -1.68 4.13
CA SER A 82 19.99 -1.11 2.81
C SER A 82 18.88 -0.21 2.28
N PHE A 83 17.62 -0.58 2.50
CA PHE A 83 16.47 0.26 2.12
C PHE A 83 16.38 1.52 2.97
N GLN A 84 16.71 1.45 4.27
CA GLN A 84 16.79 2.64 5.12
C GLN A 84 17.91 3.58 4.68
N LEU A 85 19.09 3.04 4.37
CA LEU A 85 20.23 3.83 3.86
C LEU A 85 19.91 4.50 2.53
N GLY A 86 19.21 3.81 1.62
CA GLY A 86 18.82 4.38 0.32
C GLY A 86 17.67 5.39 0.37
N ALA A 87 16.96 5.49 1.49
CA ALA A 87 15.88 6.45 1.71
C ALA A 87 16.36 7.76 2.38
N GLN A 88 17.60 7.79 2.87
CA GLN A 88 18.28 9.00 3.37
C GLN A 88 18.84 9.84 2.23
#